data_AF-Q4WDZ0-F1
#
_entry.id   AF-Q4WDZ0-F1
#
_cell.length_a   1.000
_cell.length_b   1.000
_cell.length_c   1.000
_cell.angle_alpha   90.00
_cell.angle_beta   90.00
_cell.angle_gamma   90.00
#
_symmetry.space_group_name_H-M   'P 1'
#
loop_
_entity.id
_entity.type
_entity.pdbx_description
1 polymer ?
#
loop_
_entity_poly.entity_id
_entity_poly.type
_entity_poly.pdbx_seq_one_letter_code
_entity_poly.pdbx_strand_id
1 'polypeptide(L)'
;MFQWYQRSLIQRPLLTQSLTTACLFAVGDSLAQQAVEKRGIAQHDVARTGRMAFYGGGNVQPFPYKLPLLTVVAVFGPLATKWFQVLQRRINLPSAQRTVVGRVAADQLLFAPTMIGVFLSSMSVLEGGSLSEKLERSYWPALKANWTVWPFLQLVNFALVPLQFRVLTVNVLNIGWNCFLSLSNNVGSQDVPLVA
;
A
#
# COMPACT_ATOMS: atom_id res chain seq x y z
N MET A 1 17.53 2.86 -18.68
CA MET A 1 16.31 3.19 -17.90
C MET A 1 16.56 3.18 -16.39
N PHE A 2 17.07 2.09 -15.79
CA PHE A 2 17.34 2.01 -14.33
C PHE A 2 18.27 3.12 -13.78
N GLN A 3 19.32 3.50 -14.51
CA GLN A 3 20.24 4.57 -14.07
C GLN A 3 19.54 5.93 -13.93
N TRP A 4 18.59 6.25 -14.82
CA TRP A 4 17.82 7.49 -14.73
C TRP A 4 16.93 7.49 -13.49
N TYR A 5 16.23 6.38 -13.24
CA TYR A 5 15.42 6.22 -12.03
C TYR A 5 16.28 6.33 -10.76
N GLN A 6 17.45 5.68 -10.73
CA GLN A 6 18.41 5.80 -9.63
C GLN A 6 18.87 7.25 -9.43
N ARG A 7 19.20 7.98 -10.50
CA ARG A 7 19.57 9.41 -10.41
C ARG A 7 18.40 10.25 -9.87
N SER A 8 17.19 10.01 -10.34
CA SER A 8 15.99 10.69 -9.85
C SER A 8 15.74 10.41 -8.37
N LEU A 9 15.90 9.16 -7.91
CA LEU A 9 15.82 8.80 -6.50
C LEU A 9 16.86 9.50 -5.63
N ILE A 10 18.07 9.74 -6.15
CA ILE A 10 19.12 10.45 -5.41
C ILE A 10 18.85 11.96 -5.39
N GLN A 11 18.45 12.55 -6.52
CA GLN A 11 18.26 14.00 -6.66
C GLN A 11 16.97 14.49 -5.98
N ARG A 12 15.88 13.74 -6.12
CA ARG A 12 14.54 14.11 -5.63
C ARG A 12 13.82 12.91 -5.02
N PRO A 13 14.38 12.31 -3.95
CA PRO A 13 13.88 11.05 -3.38
C PRO A 13 12.38 11.11 -3.06
N LEU A 14 11.93 12.18 -2.42
CA LEU A 14 10.54 12.31 -1.99
C LEU A 14 9.58 12.35 -3.19
N LEU A 15 9.87 13.21 -4.17
CA LEU A 15 9.04 13.40 -5.35
C LEU A 15 9.01 12.13 -6.21
N THR A 16 10.17 11.52 -6.47
CA THR A 16 10.24 10.29 -7.27
C THR A 16 9.49 9.16 -6.58
N GLN A 17 9.63 8.99 -5.27
CA GLN A 17 8.96 7.91 -4.53
C GLN A 17 7.46 8.12 -4.48
N SER A 18 6.99 9.34 -4.19
CA SER A 18 5.55 9.64 -4.17
C SER A 18 4.92 9.44 -5.55
N LEU A 19 5.51 9.98 -6.63
CA LEU A 19 4.96 9.79 -7.98
C LEU A 19 4.95 8.31 -8.40
N THR A 20 6.04 7.59 -8.12
CA THR A 20 6.12 6.15 -8.45
C THR A 20 5.05 5.37 -7.70
N THR A 21 4.84 5.69 -6.42
CA THR A 21 3.84 5.04 -5.58
C THR A 21 2.43 5.37 -6.07
N ALA A 22 2.11 6.62 -6.41
CA ALA A 22 0.83 7.01 -7.01
C ALA A 22 0.50 6.24 -8.28
N CYS A 23 1.44 6.18 -9.22
CA CYS A 23 1.26 5.45 -10.47
C CYS A 23 1.00 3.97 -10.20
N LEU A 24 1.76 3.35 -9.30
CA LEU A 24 1.63 1.91 -9.01
C LEU A 24 0.32 1.59 -8.28
N PHE A 25 -0.16 2.46 -7.39
CA PHE A 25 -1.47 2.31 -6.77
C PHE A 25 -2.61 2.49 -7.78
N ALA A 26 -2.51 3.46 -8.69
CA ALA A 26 -3.48 3.66 -9.76
C ALA A 26 -3.56 2.44 -10.69
N VAL A 27 -2.41 1.90 -11.07
CA VAL A 27 -2.30 0.69 -11.90
C VAL A 27 -2.83 -0.53 -11.15
N GLY A 28 -2.49 -0.69 -9.87
CA GLY A 28 -2.98 -1.77 -9.02
C GLY A 28 -4.50 -1.79 -8.90
N ASP A 29 -5.11 -0.63 -8.65
CA ASP A 29 -6.56 -0.51 -8.58
C ASP A 29 -7.22 -0.73 -9.95
N SER A 30 -6.63 -0.19 -11.03
CA SER A 30 -7.14 -0.40 -12.38
C SER A 30 -7.15 -1.88 -12.77
N LEU A 31 -6.07 -2.60 -12.45
CA LEU A 31 -5.99 -4.04 -12.67
C LEU A 31 -6.97 -4.81 -11.78
N ALA A 32 -7.15 -4.42 -10.52
CA ALA A 32 -8.15 -5.04 -9.65
C ALA A 32 -9.56 -4.89 -10.24
N GLN A 33 -9.94 -3.68 -10.65
CA GLN A 33 -11.27 -3.41 -11.21
C GLN A 33 -11.53 -4.14 -12.54
N GLN A 34 -10.51 -4.29 -13.39
CA GLN A 34 -10.68 -4.89 -14.73
C GLN A 34 -10.44 -6.41 -14.73
N ALA A 35 -9.37 -6.88 -14.09
CA ALA A 35 -8.99 -8.28 -14.10
C ALA A 35 -9.75 -9.13 -13.07
N VAL A 36 -10.13 -8.53 -11.93
CA VAL A 36 -10.77 -9.26 -10.82
C VAL A 36 -12.26 -8.97 -10.76
N GLU A 37 -12.64 -7.68 -10.71
CA GLU A 37 -14.06 -7.29 -10.62
C GLU A 37 -14.77 -7.37 -11.96
N LYS A 38 -14.02 -7.47 -13.07
CA LYS A 38 -14.54 -7.58 -14.44
C LYS A 38 -15.62 -6.53 -14.77
N ARG A 39 -15.46 -5.31 -14.23
CA ARG A 39 -16.41 -4.20 -14.44
C ARG A 39 -16.53 -3.80 -15.92
N GLY A 40 -15.49 -4.05 -16.71
CA GLY A 40 -15.38 -3.54 -18.06
C GLY A 40 -14.97 -2.06 -18.06
N ILE A 41 -14.50 -1.58 -19.22
CA ILE A 41 -13.88 -0.25 -19.34
C ILE A 41 -14.90 0.87 -19.06
N ALA A 42 -16.17 0.68 -19.47
CA ALA A 42 -17.22 1.67 -19.29
C ALA A 42 -17.68 1.86 -17.83
N GLN A 43 -17.55 0.83 -16.99
CA GLN A 43 -17.91 0.89 -15.57
C GLN A 43 -16.69 1.02 -14.66
N HIS A 44 -15.56 1.47 -15.20
CA HIS A 44 -14.37 1.73 -14.41
C HIS A 44 -14.63 2.88 -13.42
N ASP A 45 -14.43 2.62 -12.14
CA ASP A 45 -14.59 3.60 -11.07
C ASP A 45 -13.34 4.48 -10.99
N VAL A 46 -13.36 5.53 -11.81
CA VAL A 46 -12.30 6.55 -11.88
C VAL A 46 -12.11 7.24 -10.53
N ALA A 47 -13.17 7.39 -9.73
CA ALA A 47 -13.08 8.03 -8.42
C ALA A 47 -12.28 7.15 -7.44
N ARG A 48 -12.50 5.84 -7.44
CA ARG A 48 -11.71 4.88 -6.65
C ARG A 48 -10.25 4.84 -7.09
N THR A 49 -9.98 4.77 -8.39
CA THR A 49 -8.60 4.81 -8.89
C THR A 49 -7.94 6.14 -8.57
N GLY A 50 -8.68 7.25 -8.64
CA GLY A 50 -8.23 8.57 -8.22
C GLY A 50 -7.88 8.63 -6.73
N ARG A 51 -8.69 8.03 -5.85
CA ARG A 51 -8.39 7.91 -4.40
C ARG A 51 -7.14 7.07 -4.15
N MET A 52 -6.96 5.97 -4.87
CA MET A 52 -5.78 5.09 -4.73
C MET A 52 -4.51 5.77 -5.26
N ALA A 53 -4.60 6.40 -6.43
CA ALA A 53 -3.52 7.21 -7.00
C ALA A 53 -3.16 8.37 -6.06
N PHE A 54 -4.17 9.03 -5.50
CA PHE A 54 -3.99 10.07 -4.49
C PHE A 54 -3.22 9.48 -3.32
N TYR A 55 -3.71 8.41 -2.67
CA TYR A 55 -3.03 7.74 -1.56
C TYR A 55 -1.56 7.40 -1.85
N GLY A 56 -1.24 7.01 -3.09
CA GLY A 56 0.14 6.73 -3.49
C GLY A 56 1.03 7.98 -3.66
N GLY A 57 0.49 9.17 -3.91
CA GLY A 57 1.25 10.42 -3.95
C GLY A 57 0.96 11.35 -5.14
N GLY A 58 0.04 12.30 -4.98
CA GLY A 58 -0.19 13.32 -6.00
C GLY A 58 -0.95 14.55 -5.51
N ASN A 59 -0.67 15.71 -6.11
CA ASN A 59 -1.49 16.93 -6.04
C ASN A 59 -2.44 16.94 -7.23
N VAL A 60 -3.75 16.70 -7.02
CA VAL A 60 -4.80 17.06 -7.97
C VAL A 60 -6.02 17.57 -7.18
N GLN A 61 -6.53 18.73 -7.61
CA GLN A 61 -7.62 19.55 -7.06
C GLN A 61 -8.93 19.28 -7.88
N PRO A 62 -10.18 19.66 -7.49
CA PRO A 62 -10.69 20.20 -6.22
C PRO A 62 -11.77 19.32 -5.57
N PHE A 63 -11.61 18.94 -4.30
CA PHE A 63 -12.71 18.48 -3.46
C PHE A 63 -12.89 19.49 -2.30
N PRO A 64 -14.11 19.86 -1.88
CA PRO A 64 -14.33 21.07 -1.08
C PRO A 64 -13.97 20.96 0.41
N TYR A 65 -13.41 19.84 0.90
CA TYR A 65 -12.96 19.72 2.29
C TYR A 65 -11.44 19.83 2.40
N LYS A 66 -10.95 21.04 2.72
CA LYS A 66 -9.53 21.42 2.89
C LYS A 66 -8.85 20.90 4.18
N LEU A 67 -9.22 19.73 4.72
CA LEU A 67 -8.54 19.18 5.92
C LEU A 67 -7.32 18.30 5.52
N PRO A 68 -6.30 18.11 6.38
CA PRO A 68 -4.90 17.88 6.01
C PRO A 68 -4.58 16.47 5.50
N LEU A 69 -5.52 15.82 4.81
CA LEU A 69 -5.32 14.54 4.16
C LEU A 69 -4.21 14.58 3.09
N LEU A 70 -4.05 15.74 2.43
CA LEU A 70 -2.91 16.05 1.55
C LEU A 70 -1.57 15.75 2.23
N THR A 71 -1.47 15.95 3.56
CA THR A 71 -0.26 15.66 4.33
C THR A 71 -0.09 14.18 4.66
N VAL A 72 -1.16 13.44 4.95
CA VAL A 72 -1.07 11.99 5.22
C VAL A 72 -0.57 11.24 3.98
N VAL A 73 -1.05 11.68 2.82
CA VAL A 73 -0.84 11.07 1.51
C VAL A 73 0.56 11.34 0.94
N ALA A 74 1.01 12.60 0.98
CA ALA A 74 2.35 12.94 0.51
C ALA A 74 3.47 12.28 1.35
N VAL A 75 3.15 11.88 2.59
CA VAL A 75 4.10 11.33 3.55
C VAL A 75 4.32 9.82 3.36
N PHE A 76 3.40 9.05 2.77
CA PHE A 76 3.53 7.58 2.75
C PHE A 76 4.78 7.07 2.02
N GLY A 77 5.04 7.52 0.79
CA GLY A 77 6.25 7.16 0.04
C GLY A 77 7.56 7.50 0.79
N PRO A 78 7.72 8.74 1.27
CA PRO A 78 8.80 9.14 2.17
C PRO A 78 8.92 8.31 3.44
N LEU A 79 7.79 8.01 4.09
CA LEU A 79 7.70 7.30 5.35
C LEU A 79 8.16 5.85 5.18
N ALA A 80 7.71 5.15 4.13
CA ALA A 80 8.16 3.80 3.81
C ALA A 80 9.67 3.75 3.54
N THR A 81 10.20 4.76 2.85
CA THR A 81 11.64 4.88 2.60
C THR A 81 12.41 5.07 3.91
N LYS A 82 11.94 5.97 4.77
CA LYS A 82 12.52 6.20 6.11
C LYS A 82 12.43 4.97 6.99
N TRP A 83 11.32 4.23 6.92
CA TRP A 83 11.13 3.00 7.67
C TRP A 83 12.18 1.94 7.33
N PHE A 84 12.41 1.68 6.04
CA PHE A 84 13.48 0.74 5.65
C PHE A 84 14.88 1.22 6.03
N GLN A 85 15.13 2.54 6.02
CA GLN A 85 16.38 3.10 6.55
C GLN A 85 16.52 2.86 8.06
N VAL A 86 15.45 3.03 8.83
CA VAL A 86 15.43 2.77 10.28
C VAL A 86 15.67 1.29 10.56
N LEU A 87 14.95 0.39 9.89
CA LEU A 87 15.15 -1.06 10.03
C LEU A 87 16.59 -1.47 9.71
N GLN A 88 17.16 -0.92 8.63
CA GLN A 88 18.55 -1.22 8.25
C GLN A 88 19.57 -0.73 9.27
N ARG A 89 19.32 0.41 9.91
CA ARG A 89 20.23 0.99 10.91
C ARG A 89 20.07 0.36 12.29
N ARG A 90 18.84 0.04 12.70
CA ARG A 90 18.50 -0.35 14.08
C ARG A 90 18.45 -1.85 14.28
N ILE A 91 18.18 -2.63 13.24
CA ILE A 91 18.12 -4.09 13.33
C ILE A 91 19.31 -4.66 12.58
N ASN A 92 20.34 -4.99 13.37
CA ASN A 92 21.55 -5.69 12.95
C ASN A 92 21.85 -6.73 14.05
N LEU A 93 21.47 -7.97 13.79
CA LEU A 93 21.58 -9.10 14.71
C LEU A 93 22.81 -9.95 14.36
N PRO A 94 23.26 -10.86 15.25
CA PRO A 94 24.53 -11.57 15.10
C PRO A 94 24.68 -12.36 13.80
N SER A 95 23.58 -12.83 13.20
CA SER A 95 23.61 -13.49 11.89
C SER A 95 22.76 -12.74 10.87
N ALA A 96 23.12 -12.86 9.60
CA ALA A 96 22.39 -12.25 8.49
C ALA A 96 20.92 -12.74 8.45
N GLN A 97 20.70 -14.04 8.63
CA GLN A 97 19.37 -14.65 8.68
C GLN A 97 18.53 -14.06 9.83
N ARG A 98 19.10 -13.98 11.04
CA ARG A 98 18.42 -13.36 12.18
C ARG A 98 18.07 -11.91 11.89
N THR A 99 18.98 -11.16 11.28
CA THR A 99 18.76 -9.76 10.90
C THR A 99 17.56 -9.62 9.96
N VAL A 100 17.48 -10.44 8.92
CA VAL A 100 16.34 -10.41 7.98
C VAL A 100 15.04 -10.74 8.72
N VAL A 101 15.00 -11.82 9.49
CA VAL A 101 13.81 -12.22 10.27
C VAL A 101 13.39 -11.12 11.25
N GLY A 102 14.35 -10.50 11.95
CA GLY A 102 14.08 -9.40 12.87
C GLY A 102 13.50 -8.17 12.16
N ARG A 103 13.97 -7.86 10.94
CA ARG A 103 13.42 -6.77 10.12
C ARG A 103 12.00 -7.06 9.64
N VAL A 104 11.72 -8.30 9.21
CA VAL A 104 10.37 -8.73 8.84
C VAL A 104 9.45 -8.68 10.06
N ALA A 105 9.88 -9.16 11.22
CA ALA A 105 9.08 -9.13 12.44
C ALA A 105 8.73 -7.69 12.85
N ALA A 106 9.71 -6.78 12.86
CA ALA A 106 9.46 -5.38 13.16
C ALA A 106 8.52 -4.72 12.13
N ASP A 107 8.72 -5.01 10.84
CA ASP A 107 7.84 -4.52 9.78
C ASP A 107 6.39 -4.99 9.96
N GLN A 108 6.19 -6.29 10.20
CA GLN A 108 4.86 -6.90 10.26
C GLN A 108 4.13 -6.67 11.58
N LEU A 109 4.86 -6.36 12.67
CA LEU A 109 4.28 -6.11 14.00
C LEU A 109 4.15 -4.62 14.34
N LEU A 110 4.92 -3.74 13.69
CA LEU A 110 4.87 -2.30 13.97
C LEU A 110 4.34 -1.53 12.76
N PHE A 111 4.95 -1.71 11.60
CA PHE A 111 4.64 -0.90 10.43
C PHE A 111 3.36 -1.34 9.74
N ALA A 112 3.19 -2.63 9.46
CA ALA A 112 2.02 -3.14 8.77
C ALA A 112 0.70 -2.85 9.50
N PRO A 113 0.55 -3.10 10.82
CA PRO A 113 -0.70 -2.79 11.52
C PRO A 113 -0.99 -1.29 11.49
N THR A 114 0.02 -0.45 11.78
CA THR A 114 -0.11 1.00 11.76
C THR A 114 -0.52 1.50 10.37
N MET A 115 0.15 1.05 9.31
CA MET A 115 -0.09 1.53 7.95
C MET A 115 -1.40 1.01 7.37
N ILE A 116 -1.85 -0.20 7.72
CA ILE A 116 -3.19 -0.68 7.35
C ILE A 116 -4.25 0.18 8.03
N GLY A 117 -4.07 0.52 9.30
CA GLY A 117 -4.97 1.43 10.02
C GLY A 117 -5.03 2.80 9.37
N VAL A 118 -3.87 3.39 9.06
CA VAL A 118 -3.77 4.69 8.36
C VAL A 118 -4.41 4.64 6.98
N PHE A 119 -4.18 3.58 6.19
CA PHE A 119 -4.77 3.40 4.88
C PHE A 119 -6.29 3.35 4.95
N LEU A 120 -6.84 2.46 5.78
CA LEU A 120 -8.29 2.31 5.95
C LEU A 120 -8.93 3.59 6.47
N SER A 121 -8.26 4.28 7.40
CA SER A 121 -8.72 5.56 7.92
C SER A 121 -8.77 6.63 6.84
N SER A 122 -7.71 6.73 6.04
CA SER A 122 -7.61 7.69 4.94
C SER A 122 -8.67 7.41 3.88
N MET A 123 -8.90 6.13 3.54
CA MET A 123 -9.93 5.72 2.59
C MET A 123 -11.34 6.02 3.12
N SER A 124 -11.63 5.76 4.39
CA SER A 124 -12.94 6.09 4.98
C SER A 124 -13.23 7.59 4.89
N VAL A 125 -12.26 8.43 5.23
CA VAL A 125 -12.39 9.90 5.12
C VAL A 125 -12.62 10.33 3.67
N LEU A 126 -11.88 9.75 2.72
CA LEU A 126 -12.04 10.06 1.28
C LEU A 126 -13.38 9.60 0.70
N GLU A 127 -13.92 8.50 1.22
CA GLU A 127 -15.22 7.95 0.82
C GLU A 127 -16.39 8.65 1.53
N GLY A 128 -16.12 9.54 2.49
CA GLY A 128 -17.16 10.16 3.33
C GLY A 128 -17.84 9.19 4.29
N GLY A 129 -17.17 8.06 4.59
CA GLY A 129 -17.69 7.00 5.44
C GLY A 129 -17.39 7.20 6.93
N SER A 130 -17.96 6.31 7.75
CA SER A 130 -17.64 6.24 9.17
C SER A 130 -16.28 5.58 9.39
N LEU A 131 -15.40 6.26 10.14
CA LEU A 131 -14.06 5.75 10.45
C LEU A 131 -14.12 4.48 11.32
N SER A 132 -14.93 4.51 12.39
CA SER A 132 -15.07 3.39 13.31
C SER A 132 -15.59 2.16 12.58
N GLU A 133 -16.63 2.33 11.77
CA GLU A 133 -17.23 1.24 11.01
C GLU A 133 -16.25 0.63 10.00
N LYS A 134 -15.47 1.45 9.28
CA LYS A 134 -14.46 0.96 8.34
C LYS A 134 -13.38 0.15 9.06
N LEU A 135 -12.89 0.62 10.21
CA LEU A 135 -11.86 -0.07 10.96
C LEU A 135 -12.39 -1.37 11.58
N GLU A 136 -13.57 -1.35 12.19
CA GLU A 136 -14.19 -2.54 12.77
C GLU A 136 -14.43 -3.63 11.72
N ARG A 137 -14.90 -3.25 10.53
CA ARG A 137 -15.20 -4.21 9.46
C ARG A 137 -13.96 -4.70 8.72
N SER A 138 -12.96 -3.84 8.49
CA SER A 138 -11.89 -4.14 7.52
C SER A 138 -10.49 -4.29 8.12
N TYR A 139 -10.22 -3.77 9.32
CA TYR A 139 -8.86 -3.75 9.87
C TYR A 139 -8.31 -5.15 10.12
N TRP A 140 -9.02 -5.97 10.90
CA TRP A 140 -8.57 -7.32 11.23
C TRP A 140 -8.56 -8.26 10.02
N PRO A 141 -9.58 -8.27 9.14
CA PRO A 141 -9.49 -9.02 7.89
C PRO A 141 -8.29 -8.63 7.04
N ALA A 142 -8.03 -7.32 6.86
CA ALA A 142 -6.89 -6.84 6.11
C ALA A 142 -5.55 -7.22 6.76
N LEU A 143 -5.45 -7.13 8.09
CA LEU A 143 -4.24 -7.49 8.82
C LEU A 143 -3.95 -8.99 8.77
N LYS A 144 -4.97 -9.83 8.94
CA LYS A 144 -4.83 -11.29 8.81
C LYS A 144 -4.40 -11.68 7.40
N ALA A 145 -5.06 -11.14 6.38
CA ALA A 145 -4.68 -11.34 4.99
C ALA A 145 -3.25 -10.82 4.73
N ASN A 146 -2.85 -9.72 5.37
CA ASN A 146 -1.49 -9.22 5.23
C ASN A 146 -0.49 -10.23 5.79
N TRP A 147 -0.74 -10.78 6.98
CA TRP A 147 0.14 -11.75 7.62
C TRP A 147 0.21 -13.12 6.92
N THR A 148 -0.70 -13.46 6.01
CA THR A 148 -0.59 -14.72 5.24
C THR A 148 0.38 -14.61 4.06
N VAL A 149 0.59 -13.41 3.51
CA VAL A 149 1.35 -13.21 2.28
C VAL A 149 2.61 -12.38 2.51
N TRP A 150 2.48 -11.24 3.21
CA TRP A 150 3.53 -10.24 3.28
C TRP A 150 4.76 -10.62 4.10
N PRO A 151 4.70 -11.41 5.18
CA PRO A 151 5.91 -11.86 5.86
C PRO A 151 6.88 -12.59 4.91
N PHE A 152 6.36 -13.42 4.01
CA PHE A 152 7.18 -14.12 3.01
C PHE A 152 7.73 -13.15 1.95
N LEU A 153 6.88 -12.26 1.42
CA LEU A 153 7.32 -11.26 0.44
C LEU A 153 8.39 -10.31 1.02
N GLN A 154 8.22 -9.89 2.28
CA GLN A 154 9.19 -9.04 2.97
C GLN A 154 10.46 -9.80 3.31
N LEU A 155 10.39 -11.10 3.62
CA LEU A 155 11.58 -11.94 3.78
C LEU A 155 12.44 -11.91 2.51
N VAL A 156 11.82 -12.13 1.35
CA VAL A 156 12.50 -12.06 0.04
C VAL A 156 13.05 -10.65 -0.22
N ASN A 157 12.24 -9.61 0.04
CA ASN A 157 12.63 -8.22 -0.17
C ASN A 157 13.84 -7.81 0.69
N PHE A 158 13.84 -8.14 1.99
CA PHE A 158 14.94 -7.82 2.88
C PHE A 158 16.19 -8.66 2.63
N ALA A 159 16.04 -9.90 2.17
CA ALA A 159 17.15 -10.79 1.87
C ALA A 159 17.85 -10.46 0.54
N LEU A 160 17.08 -10.15 -0.52
CA LEU A 160 17.61 -10.08 -1.88
C LEU A 160 17.63 -8.67 -2.47
N VAL A 161 16.76 -7.77 -2.00
CA VAL A 161 16.59 -6.45 -2.63
C VAL A 161 17.45 -5.38 -1.93
N PRO A 162 18.29 -4.63 -2.67
CA PRO A 162 19.04 -3.50 -2.14
C PRO A 162 18.12 -2.41 -1.59
N LEU A 163 18.57 -1.68 -0.55
CA LEU A 163 17.76 -0.70 0.18
C LEU A 163 17.01 0.28 -0.73
N GLN A 164 17.67 0.86 -1.74
CA GLN A 164 17.04 1.86 -2.62
C GLN A 164 15.88 1.32 -3.46
N PHE A 165 15.77 0.01 -3.65
CA PHE A 165 14.74 -0.63 -4.48
C PHE A 165 13.62 -1.28 -3.66
N ARG A 166 13.76 -1.41 -2.34
CA ARG A 166 12.77 -2.11 -1.50
C ARG A 166 11.37 -1.52 -1.59
N VAL A 167 11.26 -0.19 -1.61
CA VAL A 167 9.96 0.49 -1.75
C VAL A 167 9.37 0.23 -3.14
N LEU A 168 10.19 0.25 -4.19
CA LEU A 168 9.73 -0.08 -5.54
C LEU A 168 9.21 -1.51 -5.61
N THR A 169 9.95 -2.48 -5.05
CA THR A 169 9.53 -3.88 -4.99
C THR A 169 8.21 -4.04 -4.25
N VAL A 170 8.05 -3.40 -3.09
CA VAL A 170 6.77 -3.41 -2.35
C VAL A 170 5.64 -2.79 -3.16
N ASN A 171 5.87 -1.68 -3.84
CA ASN A 171 4.84 -1.04 -4.66
C ASN A 171 4.44 -1.90 -5.88
N VAL A 172 5.37 -2.63 -6.48
CA VAL A 172 5.05 -3.59 -7.56
C VAL A 172 4.24 -4.77 -6.99
N LEU A 173 4.64 -5.32 -5.85
CA LEU A 173 3.88 -6.38 -5.17
C LEU A 173 2.49 -5.92 -4.74
N ASN A 174 2.33 -4.64 -4.39
CA ASN A 174 1.05 -4.03 -4.07
C ASN A 174 0.04 -4.08 -5.22
N ILE A 175 0.49 -4.14 -6.47
CA ILE A 175 -0.40 -4.36 -7.61
C ILE A 175 -1.12 -5.71 -7.46
N GLY A 176 -0.36 -6.77 -7.20
CA GLY A 176 -0.92 -8.10 -6.94
C GLY A 176 -1.79 -8.14 -5.68
N TRP A 177 -1.38 -7.42 -4.63
CA TRP A 177 -2.16 -7.29 -3.40
C TRP A 177 -3.54 -6.64 -3.61
N ASN A 178 -3.62 -5.57 -4.42
CA ASN A 178 -4.90 -4.92 -4.73
C ASN A 178 -5.85 -5.88 -5.46
N CYS A 179 -5.32 -6.69 -6.39
CA CYS A 179 -6.08 -7.76 -7.03
C CYS A 179 -6.55 -8.82 -6.01
N PHE A 180 -5.68 -9.25 -5.11
CA PHE A 180 -5.99 -10.24 -4.08
C PHE A 180 -7.09 -9.75 -3.11
N LEU A 181 -7.03 -8.50 -2.66
CA LEU A 181 -8.06 -7.91 -1.80
C LEU A 181 -9.40 -7.77 -2.52
N SER A 182 -9.39 -7.35 -3.78
CA SER A 182 -10.60 -7.29 -4.59
C SER A 182 -11.24 -8.66 -4.75
N LEU A 183 -10.44 -9.71 -4.98
CA LEU A 183 -10.93 -11.08 -5.06
C LEU A 183 -11.55 -11.53 -3.73
N SER A 184 -10.85 -11.28 -2.62
CA SER A 184 -11.29 -11.68 -1.28
C SER A 184 -12.60 -10.97 -0.88
N ASN A 185 -12.75 -9.69 -1.24
CA ASN A 185 -13.98 -8.95 -1.00
C ASN A 185 -15.14 -9.48 -1.85
N ASN A 186 -14.88 -9.90 -3.10
CA ASN A 186 -15.92 -10.47 -3.97
C ASN A 186 -16.40 -11.85 -3.49
N VAL A 187 -15.49 -12.70 -3.00
CA VAL A 187 -15.84 -14.01 -2.44
C VAL A 187 -16.69 -13.86 -1.18
N GLY A 188 -16.34 -12.95 -0.27
CA GLY A 188 -17.14 -12.70 0.95
C GLY A 188 -18.55 -12.19 0.68
N SER A 189 -18.80 -11.53 -0.46
CA SER A 189 -20.16 -11.14 -0.87
C SER A 189 -20.99 -12.27 -1.49
N GLN A 190 -20.38 -13.40 -1.89
CA GLN A 190 -21.13 -14.56 -2.39
C GLN A 190 -21.67 -15.46 -1.27
N ASP A 191 -21.11 -15.37 -0.06
CA ASP A 191 -21.53 -16.17 1.10
C ASP A 191 -22.73 -15.58 1.87
N VAL A 192 -23.36 -14.52 1.36
CA VAL A 192 -24.64 -14.03 1.91
C VAL A 192 -25.76 -14.67 1.09
N PRO A 193 -26.35 -15.79 1.53
CA PRO A 193 -27.52 -16.33 0.86
C PRO A 193 -28.60 -15.26 0.92
N LEU A 194 -29.06 -14.85 -0.26
CA LEU A 194 -30.24 -14.01 -0.43
C LEU A 194 -31.38 -14.73 0.28
N VAL A 195 -31.71 -14.26 1.48
CA VAL A 195 -32.93 -14.63 2.17
C VAL A 195 -34.06 -13.99 1.37
N ALA A 196 -34.66 -14.77 0.48
CA ALA A 196 -36.01 -14.55 -0.01
C ALA A 196 -36.99 -15.09 1.03
#